data_AF-A0A4W2HQQ7-F1
#
_entry.id   AF-A0A4W2HQQ7-F1
#
_cell.length_a   1.000
_cell.length_b   1.000
_cell.length_c   1.000
_cell.angle_alpha   90.00
_cell.angle_beta   90.00
_cell.angle_gamma   90.00
#
_symmetry.space_group_name_H-M   'P 1'
#
loop_
_entity.id
_entity.type
_entity.pdbx_description
1 polymer ?
#
loop_
_entity_poly.entity_id
_entity_poly.type
_entity_poly.pdbx_seq_one_letter_code
_entity_poly.pdbx_strand_id
1 'polypeptide(L)'
;MPKRGYPFADAAPLQLKVRVGQRELSRGVCAERLTREIFDPAGVASRACSSCVRAVDGKAACGQCERALCARCVRTCCSCGAVACALCALVDYGGDLHEKVLCSSCAAFEA
;
A
#
# COMPACT_ATOMS: atom_id res chain seq x y z
N MET A 1 -36.64 57.85 27.13
CA MET A 1 -36.29 56.41 27.32
C MET A 1 -34.78 56.29 27.47
N PRO A 2 -34.24 55.64 28.51
CA PRO A 2 -32.80 55.44 28.62
C PRO A 2 -32.38 54.44 27.54
N LYS A 3 -31.40 54.80 26.70
CA LYS A 3 -30.84 53.83 25.75
C LYS A 3 -30.19 52.71 26.55
N ARG A 4 -30.58 51.46 26.27
CA ARG A 4 -30.04 50.26 26.89
C ARG A 4 -28.51 50.27 26.70
N GLY A 5 -27.76 50.16 27.81
CA GLY A 5 -26.30 50.14 27.77
C GLY A 5 -25.79 48.96 26.90
N TYR A 6 -24.77 49.23 26.09
CA TYR A 6 -24.15 48.23 25.21
C TYR A 6 -23.53 47.11 26.06
N PRO A 7 -24.00 45.85 25.93
CA PRO A 7 -23.71 44.77 26.89
C PRO A 7 -22.28 44.22 26.81
N PHE A 8 -21.41 44.79 25.98
CA PHE A 8 -20.05 44.30 25.73
C PHE A 8 -18.95 45.32 26.08
N ALA A 9 -19.29 46.40 26.79
CA ALA A 9 -18.37 47.52 27.01
C ALA A 9 -17.06 47.14 27.73
N ASP A 10 -17.10 46.18 28.67
CA ASP A 10 -15.96 45.91 29.57
C ASP A 10 -15.27 44.56 29.38
N ALA A 11 -15.75 43.69 28.47
CA ALA A 11 -15.26 42.30 28.37
C ALA A 11 -15.09 41.75 26.95
N ALA A 12 -15.23 42.57 25.90
CA ALA A 12 -14.84 42.12 24.57
C ALA A 12 -13.32 42.22 24.43
N PRO A 13 -12.57 41.10 24.27
CA PRO A 13 -11.14 41.20 24.01
C PRO A 13 -10.94 42.06 22.77
N LEU A 14 -9.98 42.98 22.82
CA LEU A 14 -9.53 43.74 21.66
C LEU A 14 -9.30 42.74 20.52
N GLN A 15 -10.10 42.83 19.45
CA GLN A 15 -9.89 42.01 18.26
C GLN A 15 -8.62 42.51 17.57
N LEU A 16 -7.48 42.05 18.08
CA LEU A 16 -6.18 42.29 17.50
C LEU A 16 -6.17 41.58 16.15
N LYS A 17 -6.13 42.36 15.07
CA LYS A 17 -5.86 41.83 13.73
C LYS A 17 -4.45 41.26 13.74
N VAL A 18 -4.35 39.96 14.01
CA VAL A 18 -3.11 39.22 13.83
C VAL A 18 -2.88 39.09 12.32
N ARG A 19 -1.74 39.58 11.85
CA ARG A 19 -1.35 39.45 10.45
C ARG A 19 -0.91 38.00 10.26
N VAL A 20 -1.74 37.20 9.60
CA VAL A 20 -1.40 35.81 9.25
C VAL A 20 -0.69 35.84 7.89
N GLY A 21 0.55 35.37 7.84
CA GLY A 21 1.34 35.28 6.61
C GLY A 21 1.09 33.98 5.86
N GLN A 22 1.63 33.90 4.65
CA GLN A 22 1.48 32.74 3.77
C GLN A 22 2.13 31.47 4.34
N ARG A 23 3.10 31.62 5.25
CA ARG A 23 3.76 30.52 5.97
C ARG A 23 2.87 29.93 7.06
N GLU A 24 2.17 30.76 7.84
CA GLU A 24 1.21 30.29 8.84
C GLU A 24 -0.03 29.67 8.18
N LEU A 25 -0.46 30.22 7.03
CA LEU A 25 -1.52 29.63 6.21
C LEU A 25 -1.12 28.25 5.65
N SER A 26 0.11 28.11 5.17
CA SER A 26 0.60 26.84 4.62
C SER A 26 0.92 25.78 5.68
N ARG A 27 1.13 26.18 6.95
CA ARG A 27 1.37 25.29 8.10
C ARG A 27 0.29 25.44 9.18
N GLY A 28 -0.97 25.48 8.78
CA GLY A 28 -2.11 25.65 9.67
C GLY A 28 -2.22 24.62 10.80
N VAL A 29 -3.20 24.80 11.69
CA VAL A 29 -3.47 23.86 12.79
C VAL A 29 -3.73 22.48 12.20
N CYS A 30 -2.93 21.48 12.59
CA CYS A 30 -2.90 20.12 12.05
C CYS A 30 -2.26 19.92 10.66
N ALA A 31 -1.49 20.87 10.13
CA ALA A 31 -0.80 20.71 8.85
C ALA A 31 0.04 19.41 8.77
N GLU A 32 0.74 19.05 9.84
CA GLU A 32 1.54 17.83 9.90
C GLU A 32 0.68 16.55 9.83
N ARG A 33 -0.45 16.52 10.56
CA ARG A 33 -1.39 15.39 10.54
C ARG A 33 -2.03 15.23 9.17
N LEU A 34 -2.53 16.32 8.58
CA LEU A 34 -3.11 16.32 7.24
C LEU A 34 -2.09 15.94 6.16
N THR A 35 -0.85 16.43 6.28
CA THR A 35 0.23 16.05 5.34
C THR A 35 0.52 14.56 5.43
N ARG A 36 0.56 13.99 6.65
CA ARG A 36 0.67 12.53 6.79
C ARG A 36 -0.55 11.83 6.19
N GLU A 37 -1.77 12.19 6.53
CA GLU A 37 -2.96 11.53 5.96
C GLU A 37 -3.01 11.55 4.42
N ILE A 38 -2.51 12.61 3.79
CA ILE A 38 -2.46 12.74 2.31
C ILE A 38 -1.28 11.99 1.70
N PHE A 39 -0.11 12.00 2.36
CA PHE A 39 1.15 11.52 1.80
C PHE A 39 1.74 10.31 2.50
N ASP A 40 1.08 9.73 3.51
CA ASP A 40 1.61 8.60 4.29
C ASP A 40 1.77 7.40 3.34
N PRO A 41 3.02 7.00 3.03
CA PRO A 41 3.29 5.88 2.15
C PRO A 41 2.93 4.54 2.80
N ALA A 42 2.52 4.51 4.09
CA ALA A 42 2.10 3.29 4.76
C ALA A 42 0.95 2.56 4.04
N GLY A 43 0.09 3.30 3.32
CA GLY A 43 -0.96 2.71 2.46
C GLY A 43 -0.46 2.16 1.12
N VAL A 44 0.77 2.50 0.72
CA VAL A 44 1.38 2.16 -0.58
C VAL A 44 2.79 1.60 -0.35
N ALA A 45 2.94 0.71 0.63
CA ALA A 45 4.16 -0.08 0.74
C ALA A 45 4.19 -1.09 -0.42
N SER A 46 4.61 -0.63 -1.60
CA SER A 46 4.76 -1.49 -2.77
C SER A 46 5.72 -2.62 -2.41
N ARG A 47 5.24 -3.86 -2.45
CA ARG A 47 6.08 -5.03 -2.18
C ARG A 47 6.90 -5.32 -3.43
N ALA A 48 8.13 -5.80 -3.29
CA ALA A 48 8.90 -6.25 -4.45
C ALA A 48 8.44 -7.64 -4.89
N CYS A 49 8.23 -7.82 -6.19
CA CYS A 49 7.98 -9.13 -6.77
C CYS A 49 9.16 -10.07 -6.51
N SER A 50 8.92 -11.27 -5.98
CA SER A 50 9.98 -12.21 -5.61
C SER A 50 10.76 -12.76 -6.82
N SER A 51 10.23 -12.61 -8.04
CA SER A 51 10.83 -13.14 -9.25
C SER A 51 11.50 -12.07 -10.11
N CYS A 52 10.91 -10.87 -10.23
CA CYS A 52 11.43 -9.82 -11.11
C CYS A 52 11.84 -8.54 -10.37
N VAL A 53 11.75 -8.54 -9.03
CA VAL A 53 12.11 -7.45 -8.09
C VAL A 53 11.42 -6.10 -8.32
N ARG A 54 10.54 -5.99 -9.33
CA ARG A 54 9.74 -4.80 -9.57
C ARG A 54 8.74 -4.59 -8.43
N ALA A 55 8.51 -3.33 -8.09
CA ALA A 55 7.43 -2.93 -7.21
C ALA A 55 6.09 -3.48 -7.73
N VAL A 56 5.30 -4.06 -6.84
CA VAL A 56 3.96 -4.58 -7.12
C VAL A 56 2.98 -4.08 -6.08
N ASP A 57 1.83 -3.66 -6.60
CA ASP A 57 0.66 -3.28 -5.81
C ASP A 57 -0.34 -4.43 -5.95
N GLY A 58 -0.22 -5.47 -5.12
CA GLY A 58 -1.03 -6.68 -5.34
C GLY A 58 -1.00 -7.76 -4.26
N LYS A 59 -2.09 -8.54 -4.22
CA LYS A 59 -2.38 -9.63 -3.25
C LYS A 59 -1.80 -11.00 -3.62
N ALA A 60 -1.33 -11.19 -4.86
CA ALA A 60 -0.85 -12.50 -5.30
C ALA A 60 0.46 -12.85 -4.58
N ALA A 61 0.45 -13.93 -3.81
CA ALA A 61 1.58 -14.45 -3.07
C ALA A 61 1.87 -15.90 -3.47
N CYS A 62 3.13 -16.28 -3.43
CA CYS A 62 3.53 -17.68 -3.60
C CYS A 62 2.97 -18.51 -2.43
N GLY A 63 2.28 -19.62 -2.71
CA GLY A 63 1.74 -20.52 -1.67
C GLY A 63 2.80 -21.27 -0.86
N GLN A 64 4.08 -21.15 -1.23
CA GLN A 64 5.20 -21.83 -0.55
C GLN A 64 6.05 -20.88 0.30
N CYS A 65 6.46 -19.74 -0.28
CA CYS A 65 7.33 -18.78 0.41
C CYS A 65 6.63 -17.47 0.79
N GLU A 66 5.34 -17.34 0.47
CA GLU A 66 4.44 -16.22 0.82
C GLU A 66 4.87 -14.84 0.29
N ARG A 67 5.92 -14.79 -0.53
CA ARG A 67 6.40 -13.55 -1.15
C ARG A 67 5.47 -13.09 -2.27
N ALA A 68 5.36 -11.78 -2.44
CA ALA A 68 4.51 -11.16 -3.44
C ALA A 68 4.99 -11.41 -4.88
N LEU A 69 4.05 -11.48 -5.82
CA LEU A 69 4.30 -11.70 -7.24
C LEU A 69 3.52 -10.71 -8.10
N CYS A 70 4.15 -10.22 -9.18
CA CYS A 70 3.44 -9.49 -10.22
C CYS A 70 2.67 -10.47 -11.10
N ALA A 71 1.62 -10.00 -11.78
CA ALA A 71 0.82 -10.83 -12.69
C ALA A 71 1.64 -11.58 -13.75
N ARG A 72 2.79 -11.03 -14.18
CA ARG A 72 3.70 -11.65 -15.16
C ARG A 72 4.57 -12.77 -14.58
N CYS A 73 4.74 -12.81 -13.27
CA CYS A 73 5.60 -13.77 -12.57
C CYS A 73 4.81 -14.82 -11.79
N VAL A 74 3.48 -14.76 -11.84
CA VAL A 74 2.59 -15.80 -11.30
C VAL A 74 2.73 -17.04 -12.18
N ARG A 75 3.05 -18.18 -11.55
CA ARG A 75 2.90 -19.49 -12.16
C ARG A 75 1.88 -20.28 -11.37
N THR A 76 1.12 -21.14 -12.03
CA THR A 76 0.10 -21.96 -11.38
C THR A 76 0.52 -23.42 -11.43
N CYS A 77 0.54 -24.08 -10.27
CA CYS A 77 0.79 -25.51 -10.21
C CYS A 77 -0.34 -26.27 -10.92
N CYS A 78 0.01 -27.13 -11.89
CA CYS A 78 -0.95 -27.95 -12.62
C CYS A 78 -1.72 -28.92 -11.70
N SER A 79 -1.09 -29.40 -10.63
CA SER A 79 -1.69 -30.43 -9.76
C SER A 79 -2.58 -29.85 -8.65
N CYS A 80 -2.19 -28.74 -8.02
CA CYS A 80 -2.92 -28.18 -6.88
C CYS A 80 -3.50 -26.78 -7.12
N GLY A 81 -3.27 -26.17 -8.29
CA GLY A 81 -3.76 -24.82 -8.61
C GLY A 81 -3.10 -23.69 -7.81
N ALA A 82 -2.18 -23.99 -6.90
CA ALA A 82 -1.52 -22.98 -6.09
C ALA A 82 -0.60 -22.09 -6.93
N VAL A 83 -0.55 -20.81 -6.58
CA VAL A 83 0.40 -19.86 -7.16
C VAL A 83 1.80 -20.16 -6.63
N ALA A 84 2.78 -20.24 -7.52
CA ALA A 84 4.19 -20.44 -7.20
C ALA A 84 5.06 -19.37 -7.88
N CYS A 85 6.10 -18.92 -7.17
CA CYS A 85 7.12 -18.05 -7.76
C CYS A 85 8.10 -18.87 -8.61
N ALA A 86 8.95 -18.19 -9.39
CA ALA A 86 9.92 -18.86 -10.24
C ALA A 86 10.91 -19.78 -9.50
N LEU A 87 11.14 -19.54 -8.21
CA LEU A 87 12.02 -20.34 -7.35
C LEU A 87 11.31 -21.53 -6.69
N CYS A 88 10.00 -21.43 -6.48
CA CYS A 88 9.20 -22.49 -5.86
C CYS A 88 8.46 -23.36 -6.88
N ALA A 89 8.60 -23.04 -8.17
CA ALA A 89 8.00 -23.77 -9.28
C ALA A 89 9.07 -24.51 -10.07
N LEU A 90 8.84 -25.80 -10.30
CA LEU A 90 9.59 -26.63 -11.24
C LEU A 90 8.83 -26.69 -12.56
N VAL A 91 9.53 -26.51 -13.67
CA VAL A 91 8.97 -26.67 -15.02
C VAL A 91 9.51 -27.98 -15.57
N ASP A 92 8.63 -28.93 -15.81
CA ASP A 92 8.95 -30.20 -16.42
C ASP A 92 8.79 -30.09 -17.94
N TYR A 93 9.85 -30.47 -18.66
CA TYR A 93 9.94 -30.46 -20.12
C TYR A 93 10.01 -31.90 -20.69
N GLY A 94 9.77 -32.91 -19.85
CA GLY A 94 10.27 -34.27 -20.08
C GLY A 94 9.43 -35.25 -20.90
N GLY A 95 8.23 -34.93 -21.41
CA GLY A 95 7.43 -36.02 -22.01
C GLY A 95 6.28 -35.73 -22.97
N ASP A 96 5.65 -34.56 -22.92
CA ASP A 96 4.53 -34.23 -23.81
C ASP A 96 4.71 -32.84 -24.41
N LEU A 97 4.01 -32.55 -25.50
CA LEU A 97 4.03 -31.28 -26.26
C LEU A 97 3.70 -30.00 -25.44
N HIS A 98 3.56 -30.09 -24.11
CA HIS A 98 3.18 -29.01 -23.21
C HIS A 98 4.09 -28.93 -21.97
N GLU A 99 4.59 -27.72 -21.68
CA GLU A 99 5.35 -27.41 -20.47
C GLU A 99 4.46 -27.56 -19.22
N LYS A 100 4.82 -28.44 -18.29
CA LYS A 100 4.06 -28.65 -17.04
C LYS A 100 4.72 -27.90 -15.89
N VAL A 101 3.95 -27.10 -15.15
CA VAL A 101 4.46 -26.37 -13.98
C VAL A 101 3.97 -27.00 -12.69
N LEU A 102 4.89 -27.34 -11.80
CA LEU A 102 4.60 -27.95 -10.50
C LEU A 102 5.18 -27.10 -9.39
N CYS A 103 4.49 -26.96 -8.26
CA CYS A 103 5.12 -26.41 -7.06
C CYS A 103 6.09 -27.43 -6.47
N SER A 104 7.07 -26.96 -5.69
CA SER A 104 8.08 -27.83 -5.05
C SER A 104 7.48 -29.00 -4.27
N SER A 105 6.34 -28.79 -3.60
CA SER A 105 5.64 -29.88 -2.91
C SER A 105 5.08 -30.92 -3.89
N CYS A 106 4.34 -30.51 -4.92
CA CYS A 106 3.76 -31.45 -5.89
C CYS A 106 4.83 -32.17 -6.72
N ALA A 107 5.92 -31.48 -7.07
CA ALA A 107 7.05 -32.08 -7.77
C ALA A 107 7.72 -33.18 -6.93
N ALA A 108 7.80 -33.03 -5.61
CA ALA A 108 8.39 -34.04 -4.72
C ALA A 108 7.55 -35.33 -4.62
N PHE A 109 6.27 -35.32 -5.02
CA PHE A 109 5.41 -36.51 -5.04
C PHE A 109 5.32 -37.19 -6.42
N GLU A 110 5.81 -36.54 -7.48
CA GLU A 110 5.89 -37.12 -8.84
C GLU A 110 7.27 -37.73 -9.14
N ALA A 111 8.21 -37.66 -8.20
CA ALA A 111 9.58 -38.19 -8.30
C ALA A 111 9.73 -39.64 -7.81
#